data_AF-A0A920P0R1-F1
#
_entry.id   AF-A0A920P0R1-F1
#
_cell.length_a   1.000
_cell.length_b   1.000
_cell.length_c   1.000
_cell.angle_alpha   90.00
_cell.angle_beta   90.00
_cell.angle_gamma   90.00
#
_symmetry.space_group_name_H-M   'P 1'
#
loop_
_entity.id
_entity.type
_entity.pdbx_description
1 polymer ?
#
loop_
_entity_poly.entity_id
_entity_poly.type
_entity_poly.pdbx_seq_one_letter_code
_entity_poly.pdbx_strand_id
1 'polypeptide(L)'
;MRKAGTKILSRPQLNKDFFKNGLEKNTFIETKYTFDCSLYDLLKNIVDVDTRKKIKNFKLNLKKKYSVEEALQNLKKVFELKNDEWISLDSLVKNNETDNLIRKSFTASHFTASLELVKKGDVNIRQHAAFAPIYLKKRAVKK
;
A
#
# COMPACT_ATOMS: atom_id res chain seq x y z
N MET A 1 22.49 89.99 -29.53
CA MET A 1 22.30 88.53 -29.69
C MET A 1 23.46 87.67 -29.18
N ARG A 2 24.73 88.04 -29.40
CA ARG A 2 25.90 87.21 -29.00
C ARG A 2 26.00 86.87 -27.50
N LYS A 3 25.70 87.83 -26.62
CA LYS A 3 25.69 87.62 -25.15
C LYS A 3 24.59 86.65 -24.66
N ALA A 4 23.49 86.52 -25.40
CA ALA A 4 22.42 85.58 -25.03
C ALA A 4 22.81 84.15 -25.39
N GLY A 5 23.50 83.95 -26.52
CA GLY A 5 24.00 82.64 -26.95
C GLY A 5 25.01 82.04 -25.97
N THR A 6 25.96 82.84 -25.48
CA THR A 6 26.95 82.37 -24.48
C THR A 6 26.28 81.95 -23.17
N LYS A 7 25.23 82.66 -22.75
CA LYS A 7 24.49 82.38 -21.52
C LYS A 7 23.61 81.13 -21.59
N ILE A 8 23.19 80.72 -22.79
CA ILE A 8 22.48 79.45 -23.01
C ILE A 8 23.47 78.29 -23.01
N LEU A 9 24.62 78.46 -23.67
CA LEU A 9 25.64 77.41 -23.73
C LEU A 9 26.29 77.11 -22.37
N SER A 10 26.32 78.09 -21.46
CA SER A 10 26.85 77.93 -20.10
C SER A 10 25.88 77.26 -19.12
N ARG A 11 24.66 76.90 -19.55
CA ARG A 11 23.73 76.15 -18.70
C ARG A 11 24.13 74.68 -18.66
N PRO A 12 23.81 73.97 -17.56
CA PRO A 12 24.09 72.55 -17.46
C PRO A 12 23.45 71.78 -18.61
N GLN A 13 24.23 70.91 -19.25
CA GLN A 13 23.82 70.15 -20.43
C GLN A 13 23.51 68.69 -20.08
N LEU A 14 22.41 68.18 -20.63
CA LEU A 14 22.03 66.77 -20.53
C LEU A 14 23.08 65.89 -21.22
N ASN A 15 23.45 64.78 -20.58
CA ASN A 15 24.53 63.85 -20.96
C ASN A 15 25.96 64.40 -20.82
N LYS A 16 26.12 65.58 -20.20
CA LYS A 16 27.43 66.14 -19.88
C LYS A 16 27.55 66.51 -18.41
N ASP A 17 26.68 67.41 -17.93
CA ASP A 17 26.68 67.87 -16.54
C ASP A 17 25.65 67.11 -15.69
N PHE A 18 24.58 66.61 -16.30
CA PHE A 18 23.65 65.69 -15.65
C PHE A 18 23.13 64.64 -16.64
N PHE A 19 22.82 63.46 -16.12
CA PHE A 19 22.31 62.34 -16.91
C PHE A 19 20.80 62.17 -16.73
N LYS A 20 20.14 61.60 -17.75
CA LYS A 20 18.72 61.25 -17.64
C LYS A 20 18.57 60.15 -16.59
N ASN A 21 17.63 60.31 -15.67
CA ASN A 21 17.35 59.27 -14.68
C ASN A 21 16.80 58.03 -15.41
N GLY A 22 17.54 56.91 -15.35
CA GLY A 22 17.26 55.68 -16.08
C GLY A 22 16.20 54.78 -15.44
N LEU A 23 15.47 55.28 -14.46
CA LEU A 23 14.31 54.58 -13.91
C LEU A 23 13.21 54.60 -14.97
N GLU A 24 13.14 53.51 -15.75
CA GLU A 24 11.92 53.14 -16.45
C GLU A 24 10.81 53.17 -15.40
N LYS A 25 9.80 54.04 -15.60
CA LYS A 25 8.57 53.95 -14.82
C LYS A 25 7.96 52.61 -15.20
N ASN A 26 8.28 51.55 -14.46
CA ASN A 26 7.57 50.30 -14.52
C ASN A 26 6.11 50.63 -14.23
N THR A 27 5.30 50.70 -15.28
CA THR A 27 3.85 50.72 -15.14
C THR A 27 3.49 49.39 -14.50
N PHE A 28 3.23 49.40 -13.20
CA PHE A 28 2.68 48.23 -12.53
C PHE A 28 1.35 47.90 -13.22
N ILE A 29 1.33 46.78 -13.95
CA ILE A 29 0.11 46.26 -14.53
C ILE A 29 -0.67 45.65 -13.38
N GLU A 30 -1.64 46.38 -12.83
CA GLU A 30 -2.58 45.83 -11.86
C GLU A 30 -3.54 44.88 -12.57
N THR A 31 -3.31 43.58 -12.45
CA THR A 31 -4.25 42.56 -12.93
C THR A 31 -5.46 42.51 -11.99
N LYS A 32 -6.58 43.08 -12.44
CA LYS A 32 -7.86 42.94 -11.75
C LYS A 32 -8.54 41.66 -12.22
N TYR A 33 -8.62 40.66 -11.33
CA TYR A 33 -9.39 39.45 -11.56
C TYR A 33 -10.86 39.71 -11.21
N THR A 34 -11.74 39.49 -12.18
CA THR A 34 -13.19 39.43 -11.95
C THR A 34 -13.59 37.96 -12.04
N PHE A 35 -14.18 37.45 -10.96
CA PHE A 35 -14.68 36.08 -10.93
C PHE A 35 -16.16 36.11 -11.29
N ASP A 36 -16.49 35.57 -12.46
CA ASP A 36 -17.86 35.29 -12.85
C ASP A 36 -18.19 33.86 -12.40
N CYS A 37 -18.85 33.75 -11.24
CA CYS A 37 -19.21 32.46 -10.65
C CYS A 37 -20.66 32.51 -10.22
N SER A 38 -21.44 31.51 -10.65
CA SER A 38 -22.81 31.32 -10.18
C SER A 38 -22.82 30.64 -8.80
N LEU A 39 -23.91 30.81 -8.05
CA LEU A 39 -24.16 30.05 -6.81
C LEU A 39 -24.04 28.54 -7.05
N TYR A 40 -24.43 28.08 -8.24
CA TYR A 40 -24.29 26.68 -8.65
C TYR A 40 -22.83 26.23 -8.67
N ASP A 41 -21.93 27.04 -9.24
CA ASP A 41 -20.50 26.70 -9.34
C ASP A 41 -19.85 26.62 -7.96
N LEU A 42 -20.29 27.47 -7.03
CA LEU A 42 -19.84 27.43 -5.64
C LEU A 42 -20.26 26.13 -4.96
N LEU A 43 -21.55 25.78 -5.05
CA LEU A 43 -22.10 24.57 -4.43
C LEU A 43 -21.48 23.30 -5.03
N LYS A 44 -21.34 23.25 -6.36
CA LYS A 44 -20.70 22.13 -7.06
C LYS A 44 -19.26 21.94 -6.59
N ASN A 45 -18.48 23.01 -6.50
CA ASN A 45 -17.09 22.92 -6.03
C ASN A 45 -16.98 22.42 -4.59
N ILE A 46 -17.88 22.84 -3.71
CA ILE A 46 -17.91 22.37 -2.31
C ILE A 46 -18.16 20.86 -2.28
N VAL A 47 -19.15 20.38 -3.05
CA VAL A 47 -19.45 18.94 -3.16
C VAL A 47 -18.28 18.18 -3.79
N ASP A 48 -17.64 18.71 -4.83
CA ASP A 48 -16.48 18.09 -5.48
C ASP A 48 -15.26 17.99 -4.55
N VAL A 49 -15.04 19.00 -3.69
CA VAL A 49 -13.98 18.95 -2.67
C VAL A 49 -14.31 17.91 -1.59
N ASP A 50 -15.56 17.86 -1.14
CA ASP A 50 -16.01 16.92 -0.11
C ASP A 50 -16.00 15.46 -0.61
N THR A 51 -16.46 15.22 -1.85
CA THR A 51 -16.42 13.90 -2.49
C THR A 51 -14.98 13.39 -2.66
N ARG A 52 -14.04 14.23 -3.11
CA ARG A 52 -12.61 13.86 -3.19
C ARG A 52 -12.04 13.48 -1.82
N LYS A 53 -12.40 14.19 -0.74
CA LYS A 53 -12.00 13.82 0.63
C LYS A 53 -12.64 12.51 1.10
N LYS A 54 -13.86 12.22 0.64
CA LYS A 54 -14.62 11.02 1.01
C LYS A 54 -14.25 9.76 0.23
N ILE A 55 -13.52 9.85 -0.88
CA ILE A 55 -12.88 8.69 -1.51
C ILE A 55 -11.80 8.18 -0.55
N LYS A 56 -12.25 7.43 0.45
CA LYS A 56 -11.41 6.70 1.39
C LYS A 56 -10.65 5.66 0.59
N ASN A 57 -9.33 5.64 0.76
CA ASN A 57 -8.51 4.50 0.37
C ASN A 57 -9.04 3.26 1.09
N PHE A 58 -9.91 2.50 0.42
CA PHE A 58 -10.40 1.22 0.92
C PHE A 58 -9.22 0.26 0.89
N LYS A 59 -8.47 0.20 2.00
CA LYS A 59 -7.45 -0.82 2.19
C LYS A 59 -8.16 -2.09 2.65
N LEU A 60 -8.37 -2.99 1.72
CA LEU A 60 -8.80 -4.34 2.04
C LEU A 60 -7.69 -5.00 2.87
N ASN A 61 -7.91 -5.15 4.17
CA ASN A 61 -7.03 -5.94 5.02
C ASN A 61 -7.27 -7.41 4.70
N LEU A 62 -6.58 -7.90 3.66
CA LEU A 62 -6.54 -9.32 3.33
C LEU A 62 -5.94 -10.06 4.52
N LYS A 63 -6.79 -10.70 5.32
CA LYS A 63 -6.32 -11.62 6.36
C LYS A 63 -5.57 -12.76 5.67
N LYS A 64 -4.30 -12.94 6.03
CA LYS A 64 -3.47 -14.02 5.51
C LYS A 64 -4.09 -15.34 5.97
N LYS A 65 -4.67 -16.09 5.01
CA LYS A 65 -5.15 -17.45 5.23
C LYS A 65 -4.01 -18.43 4.95
N TYR A 66 -4.04 -19.58 5.62
CA TYR A 66 -3.05 -20.62 5.41
C TYR A 66 -3.45 -21.46 4.20
N SER A 67 -2.57 -21.57 3.19
CA SER A 67 -2.91 -22.31 1.97
C SER A 67 -2.74 -23.83 2.15
N VAL A 68 -3.39 -24.60 1.27
CA VAL A 68 -3.24 -26.07 1.27
C VAL A 68 -1.84 -26.48 0.78
N GLU A 69 -1.27 -25.73 -0.18
CA GLU A 69 0.10 -25.99 -0.66
C GLU A 69 1.14 -25.79 0.43
N GLU A 70 1.01 -24.73 1.24
CA GLU A 70 1.88 -24.49 2.39
C GLU A 70 1.78 -25.64 3.40
N ALA A 71 0.58 -26.15 3.65
CA ALA A 71 0.36 -27.28 4.54
C ALA A 71 0.99 -28.58 4.02
N LEU A 72 0.89 -28.86 2.72
CA LEU A 72 1.57 -30.00 2.08
C LEU A 72 3.08 -29.93 2.23
N GLN A 73 3.67 -28.75 1.99
CA GLN A 73 5.12 -28.56 2.16
C GLN A 73 5.54 -28.76 3.62
N ASN A 74 4.75 -28.26 4.57
CA ASN A 74 5.02 -28.42 5.99
C ASN A 74 4.94 -29.90 6.42
N LEU A 75 3.89 -30.61 6.00
CA LEU A 75 3.73 -32.03 6.29
C LEU A 75 4.88 -32.88 5.73
N LYS A 76 5.31 -32.61 4.49
CA LYS A 76 6.47 -33.31 3.89
C LYS A 76 7.73 -33.13 4.73
N LYS A 77 8.04 -31.90 5.15
CA LYS A 77 9.19 -31.61 6.03
C LYS A 77 9.10 -32.34 7.36
N VAL A 78 7.90 -32.38 7.96
CA VAL A 78 7.69 -33.08 9.24
C VAL A 78 7.91 -34.58 9.07
N PHE A 79 7.39 -35.18 8.00
CA PHE A 79 7.60 -36.60 7.74
C PHE A 79 9.04 -36.94 7.38
N GLU A 80 9.79 -36.04 6.74
CA GLU A 80 11.23 -36.20 6.51
C GLU A 80 12.03 -36.28 7.82
N LEU A 81 11.66 -35.46 8.82
CA LEU A 81 12.31 -35.44 10.13
C LEU A 81 11.88 -36.61 11.04
N LYS A 82 10.62 -37.01 10.97
CA LYS A 82 10.00 -38.03 11.84
C LYS A 82 9.44 -39.18 11.02
N ASN A 83 10.32 -39.91 10.33
CA ASN A 83 9.95 -40.91 9.33
C ASN A 83 9.12 -42.11 9.87
N ASP A 84 9.05 -42.34 11.19
CA ASP A 84 8.45 -43.58 11.72
C ASP A 84 7.52 -43.46 12.94
N GLU A 85 7.31 -42.25 13.45
CA GLU A 85 6.44 -42.03 14.62
C GLU A 85 5.02 -41.63 14.22
N TRP A 86 4.05 -41.98 15.06
CA TRP A 86 2.72 -41.41 14.97
C TRP A 86 2.73 -39.99 15.52
N ILE A 87 2.31 -39.04 14.70
CA ILE A 87 2.29 -37.62 15.03
C ILE A 87 0.84 -37.17 15.13
N SER A 88 0.48 -36.49 16.22
CA SER A 88 -0.85 -35.89 16.35
C SER A 88 -0.95 -34.68 15.43
N LEU A 89 -2.04 -34.56 14.68
CA LEU A 89 -2.33 -33.38 13.84
C LEU A 89 -2.32 -32.09 14.68
N ASP A 90 -2.82 -32.14 15.91
CA ASP A 90 -2.86 -30.99 16.82
C ASP A 90 -1.46 -30.51 17.21
N SER A 91 -0.48 -31.42 17.28
CA SER A 91 0.91 -31.07 17.60
C SER A 91 1.63 -30.30 16.49
N LEU A 92 1.06 -30.30 15.28
CA LEU A 92 1.59 -29.57 14.13
C LEU A 92 1.16 -28.10 14.12
N VAL A 93 0.08 -27.78 14.84
CA VAL A 93 -0.40 -26.41 14.99
C VAL A 93 0.58 -25.64 15.86
N LYS A 94 1.22 -24.61 15.30
CA LYS A 94 2.13 -23.76 16.07
C LYS A 94 1.34 -22.96 17.10
N ASN A 95 1.68 -23.12 18.38
CA ASN A 95 1.03 -22.41 19.49
C ASN A 95 1.16 -20.87 19.41
N ASN A 96 2.06 -20.35 18.58
CA ASN A 96 2.43 -18.93 18.57
C ASN A 96 1.48 -18.03 17.77
N GLU A 97 0.46 -18.56 17.09
CA GLU A 97 -0.52 -17.72 16.40
C GLU A 97 -1.60 -17.23 17.36
N THR A 98 -1.73 -15.90 17.50
CA THR A 98 -2.70 -15.25 18.39
C THR A 98 -4.10 -15.12 17.77
N ASP A 99 -4.21 -15.14 16.44
CA ASP A 99 -5.50 -15.02 15.74
C ASP A 99 -6.17 -16.39 15.56
N ASN A 100 -7.35 -16.54 16.17
CA ASN A 100 -8.18 -17.75 16.10
C ASN A 100 -8.56 -18.11 14.64
N LEU A 101 -8.72 -17.12 13.76
CA LEU A 101 -9.07 -17.37 12.37
C LEU A 101 -7.93 -18.05 11.60
N ILE A 102 -6.69 -17.67 11.87
CA ILE A 102 -5.51 -18.25 11.22
C ILE A 102 -5.30 -19.68 11.72
N ARG A 103 -5.44 -19.92 13.04
CA ARG A 103 -5.41 -21.27 13.62
C ARG A 103 -6.42 -22.22 12.96
N LYS A 104 -7.68 -21.79 12.81
CA LYS A 104 -8.72 -22.59 12.14
C LYS A 104 -8.38 -22.88 10.68
N SER A 105 -7.87 -21.87 9.96
CA SER A 105 -7.41 -22.04 8.57
C SER A 105 -6.24 -23.03 8.50
N PHE A 106 -5.30 -22.96 9.44
CA PHE A 106 -4.14 -23.85 9.50
C PHE A 106 -4.57 -25.31 9.70
N THR A 107 -5.44 -25.58 10.67
CA THR A 107 -5.96 -26.93 10.94
C THR A 107 -6.73 -27.47 9.75
N ALA A 108 -7.60 -26.67 9.13
CA ALA A 108 -8.36 -27.08 7.94
C ALA A 108 -7.45 -27.42 6.75
N SER A 109 -6.43 -26.59 6.49
CA SER A 109 -5.48 -26.82 5.40
C SER A 109 -4.60 -28.04 5.65
N HIS A 110 -4.12 -28.26 6.88
CA HIS A 110 -3.35 -29.47 7.23
C HIS A 110 -4.21 -30.73 7.18
N PHE A 111 -5.46 -30.66 7.63
CA PHE A 111 -6.38 -31.77 7.51
C PHE A 111 -6.62 -32.14 6.04
N THR A 112 -6.93 -31.16 5.20
CA THR A 112 -7.12 -31.35 3.75
C THR A 112 -5.87 -31.94 3.09
N ALA A 113 -4.70 -31.39 3.39
CA ALA A 113 -3.42 -31.87 2.88
C ALA A 113 -3.13 -33.32 3.32
N SER A 114 -3.45 -33.68 4.57
CA SER A 114 -3.27 -35.05 5.05
C SER A 114 -4.16 -36.06 4.33
N LEU A 115 -5.42 -35.71 4.05
CA LEU A 115 -6.33 -36.54 3.25
C LEU A 115 -5.84 -36.69 1.81
N GLU A 116 -5.25 -35.64 1.24
CA GLU A 116 -4.65 -35.70 -0.09
C GLU A 116 -3.45 -36.66 -0.14
N LEU A 117 -2.59 -36.64 0.88
CA LEU A 117 -1.46 -37.56 1.00
C LEU A 117 -1.93 -39.01 1.22
N VAL A 118 -3.00 -39.23 1.98
CA VAL A 118 -3.62 -40.56 2.11
C VAL A 118 -4.17 -41.03 0.76
N LYS A 119 -4.83 -40.15 0.00
CA LYS A 119 -5.33 -40.47 -1.35
C LYS A 119 -4.20 -40.87 -2.31
N LYS A 120 -3.02 -40.24 -2.17
CA LYS A 120 -1.81 -40.60 -2.92
C LYS A 120 -1.12 -41.88 -2.43
N GLY A 121 -1.47 -42.35 -1.23
CA GLY A 121 -0.90 -43.54 -0.62
C GLY A 121 0.41 -43.30 0.15
N ASP A 122 0.77 -42.04 0.42
CA ASP A 122 2.04 -41.69 1.07
C ASP A 122 1.96 -41.74 2.61
N VAL A 123 0.76 -41.63 3.17
CA VAL A 123 0.51 -41.45 4.61
C VAL A 123 -0.62 -42.37 5.08
N ASN A 124 -0.54 -42.81 6.33
CA ASN A 124 -1.62 -43.49 7.06
C ASN A 124 -2.22 -42.54 8.10
N ILE A 125 -3.55 -42.56 8.22
CA ILE A 125 -4.31 -41.82 9.24
C ILE A 125 -4.94 -42.80 10.23
N ARG A 126 -4.96 -42.44 11.51
CA ARG A 126 -5.70 -43.17 12.56
C ARG A 126 -6.53 -42.21 13.41
N GLN A 127 -7.80 -42.53 13.61
CA GLN A 127 -8.72 -41.84 14.53
C GLN A 127 -9.53 -42.89 15.30
N HIS A 128 -9.56 -42.79 16.63
CA HIS A 128 -10.14 -43.84 17.49
C HIS A 128 -11.66 -43.72 17.66
N ALA A 129 -12.19 -42.51 17.71
CA ALA A 129 -13.62 -42.21 17.82
C ALA A 129 -13.94 -40.91 17.08
N ALA A 130 -15.23 -40.62 16.87
CA ALA A 130 -15.64 -39.34 16.28
C ALA A 130 -15.09 -38.18 17.12
N PHE A 131 -14.47 -37.20 16.44
CA PHE A 131 -13.81 -36.04 17.06
C PHE A 131 -12.65 -36.35 18.01
N ALA A 132 -12.18 -37.60 18.05
CA ALA A 132 -10.93 -37.92 18.75
C ALA A 132 -9.72 -37.36 17.99
N PRO A 133 -8.56 -37.16 18.66
CA PRO A 133 -7.33 -36.70 18.02
C PRO A 133 -6.95 -37.57 16.81
N ILE A 134 -6.47 -36.89 15.76
CA ILE A 134 -6.10 -37.52 14.50
C ILE A 134 -4.60 -37.74 14.49
N TYR A 135 -4.18 -38.98 14.26
CA TYR A 135 -2.78 -39.35 14.18
C TYR A 135 -2.38 -39.62 12.73
N LEU A 136 -1.17 -39.18 12.40
CA LEU A 136 -0.55 -39.29 11.08
C LEU A 136 0.74 -40.08 11.19
N LYS A 137 0.98 -41.00 10.26
CA LYS A 137 2.27 -41.69 10.12
C LYS A 137 2.61 -41.84 8.65
N LYS A 138 3.87 -41.58 8.28
CA LYS A 138 4.38 -41.85 6.93
C LYS A 138 4.21 -43.33 6.60
N ARG A 139 3.66 -43.65 5.44
CA ARG A 139 3.53 -45.03 4.99
C ARG A 139 4.90 -45.49 4.50
N ALA A 140 5.37 -46.63 5.01
CA ALA A 140 6.54 -47.28 4.45
C ALA A 140 6.22 -47.71 3.01
N VAL A 141 7.03 -47.27 2.05
CA VAL A 141 6.93 -47.72 0.67
C VAL A 141 7.17 -49.23 0.68
N LYS A 142 6.16 -50.02 0.30
CA LYS A 142 6.39 -51.43 -0.04
C LYS A 142 7.25 -51.42 -1.29
N LYS A 143 8.51 -51.83 -1.15
CA LYS A 143 9.34 -52.25 -2.28
C LYS A 143 8.70 -53.43 -3.00
#